data_AF-A0A9X1SGG2-F1
#
_entry.id   AF-A0A9X1SGG2-F1
#
_cell.length_a   1.000
_cell.length_b   1.000
_cell.length_c   1.000
_cell.angle_alpha   90.00
_cell.angle_beta   90.00
_cell.angle_gamma   90.00
#
_symmetry.space_group_name_H-M   'P 1'
#
loop_
_entity.id
_entity.type
_entity.pdbx_description
1 polymer ?
#
loop_
_entity_poly.entity_id
_entity_poly.type
_entity_poly.pdbx_seq_one_letter_code
_entity_poly.pdbx_strand_id
1 'polypeptide(L)'
;MLSVLPAAPLKTLDSGALSVAILDAASRISDTYPAILIEAIGAAAYLHRGQTRANRAGMPRTPYSEHPLRNALRALRMGVTDLDVIAAIILHDTIEDCSSVIATDYLGMDASSMSAREQRECALDWMEAAFGTEITSLVKAVTNPLPSGKAVPIETRHQRYATFVHDAIHGDARVFIVKFVDFADNAAGLHHNVAGIGAGVNDKMAARLAAKYLPLIHIFEAELAASYGEIMTLVSAEGLESIIEHLTSAKTTLPVLIDLAA
;
A
#
# COMPACT_ATOMS: atom_id res chain seq x y z
N MET A 1 30.01 -2.39 9.47
CA MET A 1 29.07 -2.55 10.60
C MET A 1 27.92 -3.39 10.08
N LEU A 2 27.66 -4.59 10.63
CA LEU A 2 26.55 -5.43 10.19
C LEU A 2 25.24 -4.74 10.57
N SER A 3 24.62 -4.04 9.61
CA SER A 3 23.30 -3.46 9.80
C SER A 3 22.30 -4.59 10.03
N VAL A 4 21.58 -4.58 11.15
CA VAL A 4 20.50 -5.55 11.44
C VAL A 4 19.22 -5.24 10.66
N LEU A 5 19.15 -4.08 10.01
CA LEU A 5 17.96 -3.57 9.32
C LEU A 5 17.49 -4.43 8.13
N PRO A 6 18.38 -5.00 7.27
CA PRO A 6 17.93 -5.78 6.12
C PRO A 6 17.14 -7.04 6.49
N ALA A 7 17.47 -7.67 7.64
CA ALA A 7 16.85 -8.92 8.08
C ALA A 7 15.75 -8.74 9.15
N ALA A 8 15.63 -7.55 9.74
CA ALA A 8 14.66 -7.30 10.80
C ALA A 8 13.20 -7.47 10.29
N PRO A 9 12.28 -8.02 11.10
CA PRO A 9 10.87 -8.08 10.74
C PRO A 9 10.30 -6.69 10.43
N LEU A 10 9.55 -6.55 9.33
CA LEU A 10 9.07 -5.23 8.88
C LEU A 10 8.29 -4.45 9.95
N LYS A 11 7.51 -5.16 10.79
CA LYS A 11 6.66 -4.54 11.83
C LYS A 11 7.41 -4.11 13.08
N THR A 12 8.69 -4.44 13.22
CA THR A 12 9.53 -3.97 14.33
C THR A 12 10.34 -2.73 13.97
N LEU A 13 10.26 -2.27 12.73
CA LEU A 13 10.98 -1.10 12.23
C LEU A 13 10.06 0.12 12.28
N ASP A 14 10.53 1.20 12.91
CA ASP A 14 9.87 2.50 12.88
C ASP A 14 10.14 3.24 11.56
N SER A 15 9.53 4.42 11.37
CA SER A 15 9.71 5.23 10.16
C SER A 15 11.18 5.54 9.84
N GLY A 16 12.03 5.76 10.83
CA GLY A 16 13.45 6.08 10.62
C GLY A 16 14.22 4.86 10.14
N ALA A 17 14.04 3.74 10.82
CA ALA A 17 14.67 2.47 10.46
C ALA A 17 14.22 1.97 9.08
N LEU A 18 12.93 2.12 8.76
CA LEU A 18 12.39 1.80 7.43
C LEU A 18 13.00 2.68 6.35
N SER A 19 13.07 4.00 6.57
CA SER A 19 13.64 4.95 5.60
C SER A 19 15.10 4.63 5.30
N VAL A 20 15.91 4.40 6.34
CA VAL A 20 17.34 4.03 6.17
C VAL A 20 17.48 2.71 5.42
N ALA A 21 16.67 1.70 5.76
CA ALA A 21 16.71 0.41 5.08
C ALA A 21 16.33 0.48 3.60
N ILE A 22 15.33 1.31 3.25
CA ILE A 22 14.94 1.56 1.85
C ILE A 22 16.09 2.23 1.09
N LEU A 23 16.65 3.31 1.62
CA LEU A 23 17.72 4.06 0.96
C LEU A 23 19.01 3.24 0.81
N ASP A 24 19.35 2.43 1.82
CA ASP A 24 20.48 1.51 1.77
C ASP A 24 20.27 0.36 0.78
N ALA A 25 19.04 -0.14 0.61
CA ALA A 25 18.72 -1.11 -0.42
C ALA A 25 18.74 -0.49 -1.83
N ALA A 26 18.16 0.71 -1.99
CA ALA A 26 18.10 1.41 -3.26
C ALA A 26 19.47 1.87 -3.77
N SER A 27 20.38 2.27 -2.89
CA SER A 27 21.76 2.63 -3.26
C SER A 27 22.57 1.47 -3.83
N ARG A 28 22.14 0.22 -3.59
CA ARG A 28 22.72 -0.98 -4.22
C ARG A 28 22.13 -1.31 -5.59
N ILE A 29 21.02 -0.66 -5.96
CA ILE A 29 20.34 -0.83 -7.25
C ILE A 29 20.80 0.25 -8.22
N SER A 30 20.92 1.50 -7.75
CA SER A 30 21.30 2.63 -8.59
C SER A 30 22.08 3.71 -7.83
N ASP A 31 23.06 4.29 -8.51
CA ASP A 31 23.87 5.41 -8.00
C ASP A 31 23.16 6.77 -8.09
N THR A 32 22.09 6.91 -8.90
CA THR A 32 21.49 8.23 -9.23
C THR A 32 20.08 8.45 -8.70
N TYR A 33 19.33 7.38 -8.43
CA TYR A 33 17.94 7.44 -7.94
C TYR A 33 17.73 7.52 -6.41
N PRO A 34 18.74 7.57 -5.51
CA PRO A 34 18.47 7.84 -4.10
C PRO A 34 17.73 9.16 -3.86
N ALA A 35 17.94 10.18 -4.69
CA ALA A 35 17.28 11.48 -4.55
C ALA A 35 15.76 11.38 -4.67
N ILE A 36 15.22 10.69 -5.69
CA ILE A 36 13.77 10.58 -5.89
C ILE A 36 13.10 9.83 -4.74
N LEU A 37 13.77 8.81 -4.17
CA LEU A 37 13.24 8.09 -3.01
C LEU A 37 13.35 8.91 -1.73
N ILE A 38 14.39 9.73 -1.55
CA ILE A 38 14.46 10.69 -0.45
C ILE A 38 13.29 11.66 -0.53
N GLU A 39 12.99 12.19 -1.72
CA GLU A 39 11.86 13.09 -1.94
C GLU A 39 10.52 12.39 -1.69
N ALA A 40 10.33 11.16 -2.18
CA ALA A 40 9.11 10.39 -1.96
C ALA A 40 8.90 10.07 -0.46
N ILE A 41 9.96 9.67 0.25
CA ILE A 41 9.92 9.42 1.71
C ILE A 41 9.57 10.72 2.44
N GLY A 42 10.22 11.83 2.08
CA GLY A 42 9.96 13.14 2.67
C GLY A 42 8.52 13.60 2.46
N ALA A 43 8.01 13.47 1.24
CA ALA A 43 6.64 13.78 0.89
C ALA A 43 5.64 12.91 1.66
N ALA A 44 5.81 11.58 1.67
CA ALA A 44 4.92 10.68 2.40
C ALA A 44 4.93 10.96 3.92
N ALA A 45 6.11 11.22 4.51
CA ALA A 45 6.22 11.57 5.92
C ALA A 45 5.53 12.89 6.26
N TYR A 46 5.67 13.90 5.39
CA TYR A 46 5.04 15.21 5.60
C TYR A 46 3.53 15.17 5.37
N LEU A 47 3.07 14.52 4.29
CA LEU A 47 1.65 14.48 3.90
C LEU A 47 0.83 13.68 4.91
N HIS A 48 1.35 12.53 5.36
CA HIS A 48 0.69 11.71 6.38
C HIS A 48 1.01 12.13 7.83
N ARG A 49 1.61 13.31 8.04
CA ARG A 49 1.93 13.79 9.40
C ARG A 49 0.67 13.86 10.27
N GLY A 50 0.77 13.35 11.50
CA GLY A 50 -0.37 13.30 12.43
C GLY A 50 -1.41 12.21 12.12
N GLN A 51 -1.33 11.54 10.96
CA GLN A 51 -2.12 10.35 10.68
C GLN A 51 -1.50 9.12 11.35
N THR A 52 -2.35 8.14 11.65
CA THR A 52 -1.94 6.92 12.35
C THR A 52 -2.61 5.71 11.74
N ARG A 53 -1.98 4.54 11.82
CA ARG A 53 -2.69 3.29 11.55
C ARG A 53 -3.79 3.04 12.57
N ALA A 54 -4.87 2.41 12.11
CA ALA A 54 -5.94 1.96 12.98
C ALA A 54 -5.39 0.99 14.03
N ASN A 55 -5.99 1.01 15.24
CA ASN A 55 -5.54 0.18 16.35
C ASN A 55 -5.66 -1.31 15.99
N ARG A 56 -4.52 -2.01 15.97
CA ARG A 56 -4.43 -3.46 15.79
C ARG A 56 -4.22 -4.03 17.18
N ALA A 57 -5.11 -4.90 17.65
CA ALA A 57 -5.17 -5.28 19.07
C ALA A 57 -3.79 -5.69 19.62
N GLY A 58 -3.37 -5.09 20.74
CA GLY A 58 -2.08 -5.38 21.39
C GLY A 58 -0.84 -4.73 20.75
N MET A 59 -0.99 -4.01 19.63
CA MET A 59 0.11 -3.26 19.01
C MET A 59 0.04 -1.76 19.34
N PRO A 60 1.19 -1.08 19.46
CA PRO A 60 1.20 0.37 19.59
C PRO A 60 0.57 1.02 18.34
N ARG A 61 -0.13 2.14 18.54
CA ARG A 61 -0.62 2.96 17.44
C ARG A 61 0.59 3.62 16.77
N THR A 62 0.84 3.27 15.52
CA THR A 62 2.00 3.80 14.78
C THR A 62 1.63 4.90 13.80
N PRO A 63 2.57 5.80 13.45
CA PRO A 63 2.38 6.76 12.37
C PRO A 63 1.96 6.09 11.07
N TYR A 64 1.08 6.73 10.30
CA TYR A 64 0.61 6.17 9.03
C TYR A 64 1.76 5.99 8.04
N SER A 65 2.74 6.89 8.04
CA SER A 65 3.93 6.85 7.18
C SER A 65 4.68 5.52 7.20
N GLU A 66 4.63 4.75 8.29
CA GLU A 66 5.27 3.44 8.33
C GLU A 66 4.64 2.42 7.37
N HIS A 67 3.37 2.59 6.99
CA HIS A 67 2.68 1.69 6.07
C HIS A 67 3.29 1.68 4.66
N PRO A 68 3.29 2.82 3.92
CA PRO A 68 3.92 2.86 2.62
C PRO A 68 5.40 2.50 2.68
N LEU A 69 6.12 2.88 3.76
CA LEU A 69 7.53 2.51 3.93
C LEU A 69 7.72 0.99 4.15
N ARG A 70 6.87 0.32 4.93
CA ARG A 70 6.90 -1.15 5.06
C ARG A 70 6.61 -1.82 3.72
N ASN A 71 5.67 -1.29 2.94
CA ASN A 71 5.34 -1.83 1.63
C ASN A 71 6.51 -1.70 0.66
N ALA A 72 7.18 -0.54 0.64
CA ALA A 72 8.35 -0.28 -0.20
C ALA A 72 9.51 -1.21 0.16
N LEU A 73 9.81 -1.36 1.46
CA LEU A 73 10.85 -2.28 1.91
C LEU A 73 10.48 -3.75 1.65
N ARG A 74 9.19 -4.11 1.70
CA ARG A 74 8.72 -5.45 1.29
C ARG A 74 9.02 -5.69 -0.18
N ALA A 75 8.65 -4.77 -1.07
CA ALA A 75 8.93 -4.89 -2.50
C ALA A 75 10.43 -5.02 -2.79
N LEU A 76 11.27 -4.20 -2.16
CA LEU A 76 12.73 -4.32 -2.26
C LEU A 76 13.24 -5.70 -1.80
N ARG A 77 12.70 -6.24 -0.71
CA ARG A 77 13.04 -7.59 -0.22
C ARG A 77 12.52 -8.71 -1.13
N MET A 78 11.50 -8.45 -1.93
CA MET A 78 11.04 -9.35 -2.99
C MET A 78 11.92 -9.25 -4.25
N GLY A 79 12.93 -8.38 -4.27
CA GLY A 79 13.83 -8.21 -5.40
C GLY A 79 13.33 -7.20 -6.44
N VAL A 80 12.34 -6.36 -6.12
CA VAL A 80 11.91 -5.28 -7.01
C VAL A 80 13.04 -4.26 -7.14
N THR A 81 13.51 -4.08 -8.37
CA THR A 81 14.59 -3.14 -8.72
C THR A 81 14.10 -1.92 -9.51
N ASP A 82 12.84 -1.93 -9.97
CA ASP A 82 12.20 -0.76 -10.57
C ASP A 82 11.91 0.30 -9.49
N LEU A 83 12.72 1.36 -9.47
CA LEU A 83 12.66 2.38 -8.43
C LEU A 83 11.45 3.32 -8.58
N ASP A 84 10.85 3.42 -9.75
CA ASP A 84 9.60 4.15 -9.94
C ASP A 84 8.45 3.39 -9.28
N VAL A 85 8.45 2.04 -9.36
CA VAL A 85 7.51 1.20 -8.60
C VAL A 85 7.70 1.39 -7.09
N ILE A 86 8.96 1.44 -6.62
CA ILE A 86 9.23 1.70 -5.19
C ILE A 86 8.74 3.09 -4.77
N ALA A 87 8.98 4.13 -5.57
CA ALA A 87 8.48 5.48 -5.31
C ALA A 87 6.95 5.53 -5.31
N ALA A 88 6.30 4.87 -6.27
CA ALA A 88 4.84 4.77 -6.34
C ALA A 88 4.26 4.05 -5.11
N ILE A 89 4.91 3.00 -4.60
CA ILE A 89 4.51 2.34 -3.35
C ILE A 89 4.60 3.31 -2.16
N ILE A 90 5.65 4.13 -2.09
CA ILE A 90 5.82 5.11 -1.01
C ILE A 90 4.70 6.16 -1.05
N LEU A 91 4.23 6.51 -2.26
CA LEU A 91 3.29 7.60 -2.49
C LEU A 91 1.83 7.14 -2.70
N HIS A 92 1.55 5.84 -2.73
CA HIS A 92 0.29 5.29 -3.27
C HIS A 92 -1.01 5.85 -2.65
N ASP A 93 -0.99 6.20 -1.36
CA ASP A 93 -2.15 6.75 -0.66
C ASP A 93 -2.22 8.29 -0.65
N THR A 94 -1.17 8.98 -1.10
CA THR A 94 -1.05 10.43 -0.94
C THR A 94 -2.13 11.21 -1.71
N ILE A 95 -2.51 10.75 -2.90
CA ILE A 95 -3.59 11.38 -3.67
C ILE A 95 -4.96 11.11 -3.03
N GLU A 96 -5.17 9.89 -2.51
CA GLU A 96 -6.44 9.49 -1.88
C GLU A 96 -6.69 10.23 -0.56
N ASP A 97 -5.66 10.29 0.30
CA ASP A 97 -5.78 10.71 1.70
C ASP A 97 -5.24 12.13 1.97
N CYS A 98 -4.41 12.69 1.08
CA CYS A 98 -3.67 13.92 1.35
C CYS A 98 -3.79 14.99 0.26
N SER A 99 -4.69 14.83 -0.72
CA SER A 99 -4.88 15.81 -1.82
C SER A 99 -5.21 17.23 -1.32
N SER A 100 -5.99 17.38 -0.25
CA SER A 100 -6.24 18.70 0.37
C SER A 100 -4.99 19.32 1.01
N VAL A 101 -4.12 18.50 1.58
CA VAL A 101 -2.84 18.92 2.18
C VAL A 101 -1.86 19.33 1.07
N ILE A 102 -1.81 18.58 -0.04
CA ILE A 102 -1.01 18.94 -1.22
C ILE A 102 -1.47 20.29 -1.78
N ALA A 103 -2.78 20.47 -1.99
CA ALA A 103 -3.35 21.73 -2.49
C ALA A 103 -2.99 22.92 -1.59
N THR A 104 -3.09 22.75 -0.26
CA THR A 104 -2.82 23.83 0.69
C THR A 104 -1.33 24.12 0.83
N ASP A 105 -0.53 23.10 1.17
CA ASP A 105 0.84 23.30 1.64
C ASP A 105 1.86 23.41 0.50
N TYR A 106 1.63 22.71 -0.62
CA TYR A 106 2.56 22.70 -1.75
C TYR A 106 2.12 23.64 -2.88
N LEU A 107 0.82 23.85 -3.08
CA LEU A 107 0.29 24.67 -4.16
C LEU A 107 -0.23 26.04 -3.70
N GLY A 108 -0.36 26.28 -2.39
CA GLY A 108 -0.87 27.55 -1.86
C GLY A 108 -2.33 27.82 -2.20
N MET A 109 -3.10 26.77 -2.50
CA MET A 109 -4.52 26.84 -2.84
C MET A 109 -5.39 26.71 -1.59
N ASP A 110 -6.58 27.33 -1.60
CA ASP A 110 -7.58 27.10 -0.56
C ASP A 110 -8.36 25.81 -0.84
N ALA A 111 -7.86 24.69 -0.32
CA ALA A 111 -8.50 23.38 -0.49
C ALA A 111 -9.96 23.36 0.00
N SER A 112 -10.36 24.21 0.95
CA SER A 112 -11.73 24.27 1.44
C SER A 112 -12.72 24.82 0.40
N SER A 113 -12.22 25.56 -0.58
CA SER A 113 -13.00 26.08 -1.70
C SER A 113 -13.07 25.13 -2.91
N MET A 114 -12.38 23.98 -2.83
CA MET A 114 -12.24 23.02 -3.93
C MET A 114 -13.05 21.75 -3.65
N SER A 115 -13.61 21.17 -4.70
CA SER A 115 -14.16 19.81 -4.66
C SER A 115 -13.04 18.77 -4.48
N ALA A 116 -13.39 17.59 -3.94
CA ALA A 116 -12.44 16.47 -3.83
C ALA A 116 -11.84 16.04 -5.17
N ARG A 117 -12.56 16.28 -6.28
CA ARG A 117 -12.07 16.02 -7.63
C ARG A 117 -10.98 17.02 -8.01
N GLU A 118 -11.24 18.32 -7.85
CA GLU A 118 -10.25 19.37 -8.14
C GLU A 118 -9.00 19.21 -7.28
N GLN A 119 -9.16 18.86 -5.99
CA GLN A 119 -8.03 18.59 -5.10
C GLN A 119 -7.16 17.42 -5.61
N ARG A 120 -7.77 16.34 -6.11
CA ARG A 120 -7.02 15.20 -6.65
C ARG A 120 -6.39 15.50 -8.00
N GLU A 121 -7.06 16.25 -8.86
CA GLU A 121 -6.52 16.67 -10.16
C GLU A 121 -5.27 17.54 -9.96
N CYS A 122 -5.32 18.58 -9.12
CA CYS A 122 -4.13 19.41 -8.87
C CYS A 122 -3.03 18.65 -8.11
N ALA A 123 -3.38 17.69 -7.24
CA ALA A 123 -2.40 16.85 -6.56
C ALA A 123 -1.67 15.90 -7.53
N LEU A 124 -2.35 15.41 -8.58
CA LEU A 124 -1.72 14.64 -9.64
C LEU A 124 -0.79 15.51 -10.50
N ASP A 125 -1.20 16.75 -10.81
CA ASP A 125 -0.34 17.71 -11.54
C ASP A 125 0.94 18.03 -10.73
N TRP A 126 0.80 18.23 -9.41
CA TRP A 126 1.94 18.38 -8.50
C TRP A 126 2.86 17.15 -8.50
N MET A 127 2.28 15.96 -8.44
CA MET A 127 3.04 14.71 -8.45
C MET A 127 3.79 14.52 -9.76
N GLU A 128 3.17 14.85 -10.90
CA GLU A 128 3.85 14.79 -12.21
C GLU A 128 5.01 15.79 -12.29
N ALA A 129 4.84 17.00 -11.76
CA ALA A 129 5.91 17.99 -11.71
C ALA A 129 7.08 17.58 -10.80
N ALA A 130 6.78 16.91 -9.67
CA ALA A 130 7.79 16.54 -8.68
C ALA A 130 8.47 15.19 -8.97
N PHE A 131 7.71 14.20 -9.46
CA PHE A 131 8.15 12.81 -9.59
C PHE A 131 8.14 12.27 -11.02
N GLY A 132 7.53 12.99 -11.97
CA GLY A 132 7.45 12.59 -13.37
C GLY A 132 6.29 11.64 -13.69
N THR A 133 6.03 11.49 -14.99
CA THR A 133 4.83 10.84 -15.53
C THR A 133 4.68 9.36 -15.14
N GLU A 134 5.79 8.61 -15.04
CA GLU A 134 5.75 7.17 -14.72
C GLU A 134 5.21 6.93 -13.30
N ILE A 135 5.78 7.61 -12.30
CA ILE A 135 5.36 7.50 -10.90
C ILE A 135 3.92 7.98 -10.74
N THR A 136 3.57 9.12 -11.35
CA THR A 136 2.20 9.65 -11.32
C THR A 136 1.20 8.67 -11.93
N SER A 137 1.54 8.03 -13.04
CA SER A 137 0.66 7.05 -13.70
C SER A 137 0.41 5.83 -12.81
N LEU A 138 1.45 5.30 -12.16
CA LEU A 138 1.33 4.20 -11.21
C LEU A 138 0.47 4.58 -10.00
N VAL A 139 0.74 5.72 -9.37
CA VAL A 139 -0.04 6.19 -8.21
C VAL A 139 -1.50 6.45 -8.60
N LYS A 140 -1.74 7.05 -9.76
CA LYS A 140 -3.10 7.27 -10.29
C LYS A 140 -3.83 5.94 -10.51
N ALA A 141 -3.17 4.94 -11.08
CA ALA A 141 -3.76 3.61 -11.31
C ALA A 141 -4.19 2.93 -10.00
N VAL A 142 -3.47 3.16 -8.90
CA VAL A 142 -3.80 2.56 -7.60
C VAL A 142 -4.66 3.44 -6.69
N THR A 143 -4.92 4.69 -7.05
CA THR A 143 -5.78 5.58 -6.26
C THR A 143 -7.25 5.17 -6.41
N ASN A 144 -7.96 4.88 -5.32
CA ASN A 144 -9.35 4.45 -5.42
C ASN A 144 -10.22 5.56 -6.03
N PRO A 145 -11.24 5.23 -6.85
CA PRO A 145 -12.13 6.23 -7.42
C PRO A 145 -12.89 6.98 -6.33
N LEU A 146 -13.18 8.26 -6.58
CA LEU A 146 -14.01 9.06 -5.68
C LEU A 146 -15.39 8.40 -5.53
N PRO A 147 -15.98 8.38 -4.33
CA PRO A 147 -17.33 7.89 -4.13
C PRO A 147 -18.32 8.67 -5.01
N SER A 148 -19.03 7.97 -5.89
CA SER A 148 -20.07 8.56 -6.74
C SER A 148 -21.47 8.21 -6.22
N GLY A 149 -22.34 9.21 -6.09
CA GLY A 149 -23.76 9.01 -5.80
C GLY A 149 -24.09 8.75 -4.32
N LYS A 150 -25.25 8.13 -4.08
CA LYS A 150 -25.74 7.84 -2.72
C LYS A 150 -24.91 6.75 -2.04
N ALA A 151 -24.87 6.77 -0.71
CA ALA A 151 -24.26 5.71 0.07
C ALA A 151 -24.91 4.36 -0.27
N VAL A 152 -24.07 3.36 -0.57
CA VAL A 152 -24.50 1.99 -0.89
C VAL A 152 -24.13 1.02 0.23
N PRO A 153 -24.76 -0.16 0.30
CA PRO A 153 -24.41 -1.20 1.26
C PRO A 153 -22.91 -1.54 1.24
N ILE A 154 -22.39 -2.05 2.36
CA ILE A 154 -20.96 -2.31 2.51
C ILE A 154 -20.48 -3.42 1.56
N GLU A 155 -21.31 -4.42 1.29
CA GLU A 155 -21.06 -5.51 0.35
C GLU A 155 -20.90 -4.97 -1.07
N THR A 156 -21.74 -4.00 -1.45
CA THR A 156 -21.61 -3.31 -2.74
C THR A 156 -20.32 -2.50 -2.82
N ARG A 157 -19.88 -1.87 -1.72
CA ARG A 157 -18.57 -1.19 -1.68
C ARG A 157 -17.41 -2.16 -1.82
N HIS A 158 -17.48 -3.31 -1.15
CA HIS A 158 -16.45 -4.36 -1.28
C HIS A 158 -16.39 -4.90 -2.71
N GLN A 159 -17.53 -5.15 -3.34
CA GLN A 159 -17.57 -5.59 -4.73
C GLN A 159 -17.00 -4.54 -5.69
N ARG A 160 -17.36 -3.26 -5.52
CA ARG A 160 -16.79 -2.16 -6.33
C ARG A 160 -15.28 -2.05 -6.15
N TYR A 161 -14.80 -2.21 -4.93
CA TYR A 161 -13.37 -2.20 -4.63
C TYR A 161 -12.65 -3.39 -5.28
N ALA A 162 -13.23 -4.59 -5.22
CA ALA A 162 -12.68 -5.77 -5.89
C ALA A 162 -12.63 -5.59 -7.41
N THR A 163 -13.70 -5.09 -8.04
CA THR A 163 -13.71 -4.76 -9.48
C THR A 163 -12.65 -3.72 -9.82
N PHE A 164 -12.53 -2.65 -9.03
CA PHE A 164 -11.48 -1.65 -9.24
C PHE A 164 -10.08 -2.27 -9.17
N VAL A 165 -9.79 -3.12 -8.18
CA VAL A 165 -8.48 -3.78 -8.06
C VAL A 165 -8.23 -4.69 -9.26
N HIS A 166 -9.22 -5.48 -9.67
CA HIS A 166 -9.14 -6.31 -10.88
C HIS A 166 -8.77 -5.47 -12.10
N ASP A 167 -9.52 -4.39 -12.37
CA ASP A 167 -9.31 -3.56 -13.56
C ASP A 167 -7.97 -2.82 -13.51
N ALA A 168 -7.51 -2.42 -12.31
CA ALA A 168 -6.26 -1.70 -12.13
C ALA A 168 -5.03 -2.58 -12.39
N ILE A 169 -5.04 -3.84 -11.95
CA ILE A 169 -3.88 -4.73 -12.09
C ILE A 169 -3.84 -5.48 -13.44
N HIS A 170 -4.95 -5.49 -14.18
CA HIS A 170 -5.12 -6.34 -15.35
C HIS A 170 -4.09 -6.02 -16.45
N GLY A 171 -3.19 -6.96 -16.71
CA GLY A 171 -2.12 -6.81 -17.70
C GLY A 171 -1.04 -5.79 -17.32
N ASP A 172 -0.99 -5.37 -16.06
CA ASP A 172 0.01 -4.40 -15.57
C ASP A 172 0.73 -4.94 -14.33
N ALA A 173 1.88 -5.57 -14.58
CA ALA A 173 2.70 -6.16 -13.53
C ALA A 173 3.24 -5.12 -12.52
N ARG A 174 3.44 -3.85 -12.92
CA ARG A 174 3.91 -2.80 -12.02
C ARG A 174 2.79 -2.42 -11.04
N VAL A 175 1.59 -2.18 -11.55
CA VAL A 175 0.40 -1.89 -10.72
C VAL A 175 0.02 -3.08 -9.84
N PHE A 176 0.16 -4.31 -10.36
CA PHE A 176 0.02 -5.54 -9.58
C PHE A 176 0.92 -5.50 -8.34
N ILE A 177 2.22 -5.21 -8.48
CA ILE A 177 3.16 -5.18 -7.35
C ILE A 177 2.75 -4.14 -6.32
N VAL A 178 2.39 -2.92 -6.75
CA VAL A 178 1.96 -1.84 -5.84
C VAL A 178 0.74 -2.26 -5.03
N LYS A 179 -0.29 -2.80 -5.69
CA LYS A 179 -1.52 -3.28 -5.01
C LYS A 179 -1.28 -4.51 -4.15
N PHE A 180 -0.40 -5.41 -4.58
CA PHE A 180 -0.10 -6.63 -3.86
C PHE A 180 0.58 -6.33 -2.52
N VAL A 181 1.59 -5.45 -2.48
CA VAL A 181 2.27 -5.13 -1.21
C VAL A 181 1.39 -4.38 -0.22
N ASP A 182 0.47 -3.55 -0.71
CA ASP A 182 -0.58 -2.92 0.11
C ASP A 182 -1.53 -3.97 0.69
N PHE A 183 -2.06 -4.85 -0.16
CA PHE A 183 -2.88 -5.99 0.25
C PHE A 183 -2.14 -6.84 1.31
N ALA A 184 -0.86 -7.15 1.10
CA ALA A 184 -0.07 -7.96 2.02
C ALA A 184 0.06 -7.32 3.40
N ASP A 185 0.34 -6.00 3.51
CA ASP A 185 0.42 -5.32 4.82
C ASP A 185 -0.94 -5.20 5.52
N ASN A 186 -2.00 -5.03 4.73
CA ASN A 186 -3.35 -4.91 5.23
C ASN A 186 -3.89 -6.26 5.72
N ALA A 187 -3.81 -7.31 4.88
CA ALA A 187 -4.28 -8.65 5.20
C ALA A 187 -3.45 -9.30 6.31
N ALA A 188 -2.11 -9.26 6.23
CA ALA A 188 -1.25 -9.77 7.30
C ALA A 188 -1.37 -8.95 8.60
N GLY A 189 -1.82 -7.70 8.51
CA GLY A 189 -2.19 -6.88 9.66
C GLY A 189 -3.34 -7.46 10.48
N LEU A 190 -4.24 -8.23 9.84
CA LEU A 190 -5.42 -8.80 10.48
C LEU A 190 -5.09 -10.00 11.36
N HIS A 191 -4.02 -10.76 11.09
CA HIS A 191 -3.60 -11.89 11.95
C HIS A 191 -3.18 -11.45 13.35
N HIS A 192 -2.74 -10.21 13.56
CA HIS A 192 -2.41 -9.79 14.92
C HIS A 192 -3.64 -9.43 15.75
N ASN A 193 -4.80 -9.24 15.11
CA ASN A 193 -6.07 -9.21 15.83
C ASN A 193 -6.45 -10.61 16.35
N VAL A 194 -5.84 -11.69 15.82
CA VAL A 194 -6.05 -13.09 16.25
C VAL A 194 -5.41 -13.36 17.62
N ALA A 195 -4.32 -12.65 17.98
CA ALA A 195 -3.66 -12.82 19.27
C ALA A 195 -4.49 -12.30 20.47
N GLY A 196 -5.64 -11.66 20.21
CA GLY A 196 -6.64 -11.27 21.18
C GLY A 196 -8.01 -11.94 20.97
N ILE A 197 -8.07 -13.09 20.30
CA ILE A 197 -9.31 -13.87 20.13
C ILE A 197 -9.93 -14.12 21.51
N GLY A 198 -11.18 -13.66 21.68
CA GLY A 198 -11.94 -13.76 22.92
C GLY A 198 -11.89 -12.51 23.82
N ALA A 199 -11.13 -11.46 23.47
CA ALA A 199 -11.13 -10.19 24.20
C ALA A 199 -12.19 -9.18 23.68
N GLY A 200 -12.84 -9.43 22.55
CA GLY A 200 -14.04 -8.73 22.07
C GLY A 200 -13.87 -7.30 21.52
N VAL A 201 -12.67 -6.72 21.56
CA VAL A 201 -12.49 -5.29 21.24
C VAL A 201 -12.41 -4.99 19.74
N ASN A 202 -12.10 -5.95 18.85
CA ASN A 202 -11.88 -5.66 17.43
C ASN A 202 -12.40 -6.70 16.41
N ASP A 203 -13.16 -7.71 16.83
CA ASP A 203 -13.54 -8.85 15.97
C ASP A 203 -14.44 -8.42 14.79
N LYS A 204 -15.40 -7.51 15.02
CA LYS A 204 -16.24 -6.94 13.95
C LYS A 204 -15.45 -6.15 12.91
N MET A 205 -14.42 -5.41 13.34
CA MET A 205 -13.56 -4.67 12.42
C MET A 205 -12.71 -5.64 11.60
N ALA A 206 -12.14 -6.66 12.26
CA ALA A 206 -11.34 -7.69 11.60
C ALA A 206 -12.17 -8.48 10.57
N ALA A 207 -13.37 -8.94 10.94
CA ALA A 207 -14.30 -9.62 10.04
C ALA A 207 -14.69 -8.75 8.84
N ARG A 208 -15.00 -7.47 9.09
CA ARG A 208 -15.34 -6.51 8.03
C ARG A 208 -14.19 -6.31 7.04
N LEU A 209 -12.96 -6.17 7.53
CA LEU A 209 -11.78 -6.04 6.66
C LEU A 209 -11.44 -7.36 5.95
N ALA A 210 -11.61 -8.50 6.62
CA ALA A 210 -11.43 -9.81 5.99
C ALA A 210 -12.44 -10.01 4.84
N ALA A 211 -13.71 -9.64 5.04
CA ALA A 211 -14.72 -9.65 3.97
C ALA A 211 -14.41 -8.67 2.83
N LYS A 212 -13.71 -7.56 3.10
CA LYS A 212 -13.23 -6.63 2.07
C LYS A 212 -12.12 -7.26 1.22
N TYR A 213 -11.19 -7.98 1.85
CA TYR A 213 -9.96 -8.47 1.21
C TYR A 213 -10.05 -9.90 0.66
N LEU A 214 -10.96 -10.74 1.15
CA LEU A 214 -11.13 -12.12 0.69
C LEU A 214 -11.33 -12.23 -0.84
N PRO A 215 -12.14 -11.37 -1.50
CA PRO A 215 -12.26 -11.39 -2.95
C PRO A 215 -10.97 -11.00 -3.68
N LEU A 216 -10.02 -10.30 -3.05
CA LEU A 216 -8.81 -9.93 -3.76
C LEU A 216 -7.87 -11.11 -4.01
N ILE A 217 -7.97 -12.19 -3.21
CA ILE A 217 -7.08 -13.35 -3.36
C ILE A 217 -7.25 -13.98 -4.75
N HIS A 218 -8.48 -14.24 -5.18
CA HIS A 218 -8.71 -14.85 -6.50
C HIS A 218 -8.34 -13.91 -7.65
N ILE A 219 -8.46 -12.59 -7.43
CA ILE A 219 -8.05 -11.57 -8.40
C ILE A 219 -6.53 -11.57 -8.57
N PHE A 220 -5.77 -11.56 -7.48
CA PHE A 220 -4.31 -11.66 -7.52
C PHE A 220 -3.83 -13.02 -8.03
N GLU A 221 -4.47 -14.14 -7.65
CA GLU A 221 -4.13 -15.48 -8.18
C GLU A 221 -4.36 -15.54 -9.70
N ALA A 222 -5.46 -14.99 -10.19
CA ALA A 222 -5.77 -14.96 -11.63
C ALA A 222 -4.78 -14.08 -12.41
N GLU A 223 -4.49 -12.87 -11.92
CA GLU A 223 -3.55 -11.97 -12.59
C GLU A 223 -2.11 -12.51 -12.53
N LEU A 224 -1.70 -13.11 -11.41
CA LEU A 224 -0.40 -13.77 -11.28
C LEU A 224 -0.24 -14.89 -12.31
N ALA A 225 -1.30 -15.66 -12.57
CA ALA A 225 -1.28 -16.71 -13.58
C ALA A 225 -1.27 -16.16 -15.01
N ALA A 226 -2.03 -15.08 -15.27
CA ALA A 226 -2.14 -14.48 -16.60
C ALA A 226 -0.88 -13.71 -17.02
N SER A 227 -0.25 -13.01 -16.08
CA SER A 227 0.89 -12.11 -16.31
C SER A 227 2.17 -12.61 -15.60
N TYR A 228 2.29 -13.94 -15.44
CA TYR A 228 3.39 -14.57 -14.71
C TYR A 228 4.76 -14.15 -15.26
N GLY A 229 4.89 -14.10 -16.58
CA GLY A 229 6.14 -13.77 -17.28
C GLY A 229 6.59 -12.34 -17.00
N GLU A 230 5.67 -11.38 -17.01
CA GLU A 230 5.93 -9.98 -16.71
C GLU A 230 6.23 -9.79 -15.22
N ILE A 231 5.45 -10.40 -14.34
CA ILE A 231 5.65 -10.30 -12.87
C ILE A 231 7.01 -10.88 -12.47
N MET A 232 7.42 -12.03 -13.03
CA MET A 232 8.72 -12.63 -12.72
C MET A 232 9.92 -11.80 -13.23
N THR A 233 9.71 -10.82 -14.11
CA THR A 233 10.77 -9.86 -14.46
C THR A 233 10.95 -8.76 -13.42
N LEU A 234 9.92 -8.50 -12.60
CA LEU A 234 9.93 -7.45 -11.59
C LEU A 234 10.34 -7.94 -10.20
N VAL A 235 10.29 -9.25 -9.94
CA VAL A 235 10.65 -9.82 -8.64
C VAL A 235 11.70 -10.93 -8.78
N SER A 236 12.42 -11.20 -7.69
CA SER A 236 13.27 -12.39 -7.57
C SER A 236 12.43 -13.68 -7.45
N ALA A 237 13.06 -14.84 -7.58
CA ALA A 237 12.41 -16.13 -7.37
C ALA A 237 11.84 -16.24 -5.94
N GLU A 238 12.63 -15.81 -4.95
CA GLU A 238 12.21 -15.77 -3.55
C GLU A 238 11.08 -14.75 -3.33
N GLY A 239 11.10 -13.63 -4.06
CA GLY A 239 10.01 -12.66 -4.07
C GLY A 239 8.71 -13.23 -4.60
N LEU A 240 8.78 -14.02 -5.67
CA LEU A 240 7.64 -14.72 -6.26
C LEU A 240 7.07 -15.78 -5.31
N GLU A 241 7.93 -16.56 -4.66
CA GLU A 241 7.53 -17.48 -3.58
C GLU A 241 6.82 -16.72 -2.47
N SER A 242 7.35 -15.57 -2.05
CA SER A 242 6.71 -14.72 -1.05
C SER A 242 5.32 -14.23 -1.47
N ILE A 243 5.09 -13.93 -2.76
CA ILE A 243 3.75 -13.59 -3.26
C ILE A 243 2.78 -14.74 -3.00
N ILE A 244 3.16 -15.94 -3.43
CA ILE A 244 2.34 -17.16 -3.33
C ILE A 244 2.06 -17.50 -1.86
N GLU A 245 3.05 -17.37 -0.99
CA GLU A 245 2.91 -17.60 0.44
C GLU A 245 1.91 -16.64 1.10
N HIS A 246 1.96 -15.35 0.77
CA HIS A 246 1.01 -14.37 1.30
C HIS A 246 -0.42 -14.63 0.81
N LEU A 247 -0.62 -14.98 -0.47
CA LEU A 247 -1.94 -15.33 -1.00
C LEU A 247 -2.48 -16.59 -0.33
N THR A 248 -1.64 -17.62 -0.18
CA THR A 248 -1.99 -18.88 0.50
C THR A 248 -2.34 -18.63 1.97
N SER A 249 -1.53 -17.86 2.68
CA SER A 249 -1.78 -17.47 4.06
C SER A 249 -3.11 -16.73 4.19
N ALA A 250 -3.37 -15.71 3.35
CA ALA A 250 -4.61 -14.96 3.35
C ALA A 250 -5.84 -15.86 3.08
N LYS A 251 -5.71 -16.83 2.15
CA LYS A 251 -6.77 -17.79 1.82
C LYS A 251 -7.18 -18.67 2.99
N THR A 252 -6.23 -19.03 3.85
CA THR A 252 -6.51 -19.84 5.05
C THR A 252 -7.08 -19.02 6.21
N THR A 253 -6.72 -17.75 6.31
CA THR A 253 -6.92 -16.96 7.53
C THR A 253 -8.08 -15.96 7.44
N LEU A 254 -8.33 -15.36 6.28
CA LEU A 254 -9.42 -14.40 6.11
C LEU A 254 -10.81 -15.03 6.33
N PRO A 255 -11.11 -16.26 5.87
CA PRO A 255 -12.39 -16.91 6.18
C PRO A 255 -12.62 -17.06 7.68
N VAL A 256 -11.61 -17.52 8.42
CA VAL A 256 -11.69 -17.67 9.89
C VAL A 256 -12.04 -16.34 10.57
N LEU A 257 -11.45 -15.24 10.11
CA LEU A 257 -11.73 -13.91 10.67
C LEU A 257 -13.15 -13.41 10.38
N ILE A 258 -13.76 -13.82 9.26
CA ILE A 258 -15.15 -13.47 8.93
C ILE A 258 -16.10 -14.18 9.91
N ASP A 259 -15.84 -15.45 10.18
CA ASP A 259 -16.66 -16.28 11.08
C ASP A 259 -16.60 -15.82 12.55
N LEU A 260 -15.56 -15.07 12.97
CA LEU A 260 -15.46 -14.51 14.33
C LEU A 260 -16.53 -13.47 14.67
N ALA A 261 -17.23 -12.90 13.68
CA ALA A 261 -18.28 -11.92 13.89
C ALA A 261 -19.71 -12.47 13.70
N ALA A 262 -19.83 -13.76 13.37
CA ALA A 262 -21.10 -14.49 13.25
C ALA A 262 -21.55 -15.04 14.61
#